data_AF-A0A8S0FIZ7-F1
#
_entry.id   AF-A0A8S0FIZ7-F1
#
_cell.length_a   1.000
_cell.length_b   1.000
_cell.length_c   1.000
_cell.angle_alpha   90.00
_cell.angle_beta   90.00
_cell.angle_gamma   90.00
#
_symmetry.space_group_name_H-M   'P 1'
#
loop_
_entity.id
_entity.type
_entity.pdbx_description
1 polymer ?
#
loop_
_entity_poly.entity_id
_entity_poly.type
_entity_poly.pdbx_seq_one_letter_code
_entity_poly.pdbx_strand_id
1 'polypeptide(L)'
;MFKVNVNAAKAEAMGVALSDINQTISTAFGSSYVNDFLNQGRVKKVYVQAGTPFRMLPDNINQWYVRNASGTMAPLSAYSSTEWTYGSPRLERYNGIPSMEILGEAAAGKSTGDAMKFMADLVAKLPAGVGYSWTGLSYQEALSSNQAPALYAISLTGRGVPRPRRTL
;
A
#
# COMPACT_ATOMS: atom_id res chain seq x y z
N MET A 1 -3.06 -12.18 9.50
CA MET A 1 -3.74 -11.02 10.10
C MET A 1 -4.72 -11.52 11.15
N PHE A 2 -4.80 -10.83 12.29
CA PHE A 2 -5.77 -11.13 13.34
C PHE A 2 -7.05 -10.35 13.09
N LYS A 3 -8.19 -11.04 12.98
CA LYS A 3 -9.49 -10.43 12.69
C LYS A 3 -10.43 -10.60 13.88
N VAL A 4 -11.12 -9.52 14.24
CA VAL A 4 -12.14 -9.48 15.30
C VAL A 4 -13.50 -9.32 14.65
N ASN A 5 -14.37 -10.28 14.87
CA ASN A 5 -15.74 -10.29 14.37
C ASN A 5 -16.68 -9.87 15.51
N VAL A 6 -17.33 -8.72 15.38
CA VAL A 6 -18.29 -8.22 16.37
C VAL A 6 -19.71 -8.64 15.96
N ASN A 7 -20.45 -9.28 16.85
CA ASN A 7 -21.86 -9.59 16.66
C ASN A 7 -22.72 -8.39 17.11
N ALA A 8 -23.16 -7.59 16.13
CA ALA A 8 -23.95 -6.38 16.38
C ALA A 8 -25.25 -6.68 17.15
N ALA A 9 -26.00 -7.72 16.76
CA ALA A 9 -27.25 -8.08 17.43
C ALA A 9 -27.03 -8.45 18.91
N LYS A 10 -25.92 -9.14 19.22
CA LYS A 10 -25.58 -9.50 20.61
C LYS A 10 -25.10 -8.30 21.41
N ALA A 11 -24.35 -7.38 20.79
CA ALA A 11 -23.94 -6.13 21.42
C ALA A 11 -25.15 -5.23 21.74
N GLU A 12 -26.08 -5.08 20.79
CA GLU A 12 -27.32 -4.32 20.96
C GLU A 12 -28.21 -4.92 22.05
N ALA A 13 -28.37 -6.26 22.08
CA ALA A 13 -29.10 -6.94 23.15
C ALA A 13 -28.49 -6.71 24.55
N MET A 14 -27.18 -6.43 24.63
CA MET A 14 -26.47 -6.07 25.86
C MET A 14 -26.47 -4.56 26.13
N GLY A 15 -27.09 -3.76 25.26
CA GLY A 15 -27.15 -2.30 25.36
C GLY A 15 -25.81 -1.61 25.06
N VAL A 16 -24.92 -2.25 24.32
CA VAL A 16 -23.60 -1.73 23.96
C VAL A 16 -23.65 -1.14 22.55
N ALA A 17 -23.32 0.14 22.40
CA ALA A 17 -23.28 0.78 21.09
C ALA A 17 -22.08 0.33 20.27
N LEU A 18 -22.28 0.09 18.97
CA LEU A 18 -21.20 -0.31 18.07
C LEU A 18 -20.09 0.76 17.96
N SER A 19 -20.45 2.04 18.08
CA SER A 19 -19.50 3.17 18.16
C SER A 19 -18.53 3.00 19.32
N ASP A 20 -19.03 2.62 20.50
CA ASP A 20 -18.25 2.52 21.73
C ASP A 20 -17.31 1.31 21.66
N ILE A 21 -17.77 0.22 21.04
CA ILE A 21 -16.94 -0.96 20.75
C ILE A 21 -15.78 -0.57 19.84
N ASN A 22 -16.08 0.07 18.70
CA ASN A 22 -15.07 0.47 17.73
C ASN A 22 -14.08 1.49 18.32
N GLN A 23 -14.56 2.46 19.10
CA GLN A 23 -13.71 3.43 19.77
C GLN A 23 -12.80 2.77 20.82
N THR A 24 -13.33 1.82 21.59
CA THR A 24 -12.55 1.08 22.59
C THR A 24 -11.44 0.27 21.92
N ILE A 25 -11.75 -0.52 20.90
CA ILE A 25 -10.75 -1.34 20.18
C ILE A 25 -9.70 -0.45 19.50
N SER A 26 -10.14 0.60 18.79
CA SER A 26 -9.24 1.50 18.06
C SER A 26 -8.31 2.25 19.00
N THR A 27 -8.82 2.75 20.13
CA THR A 27 -8.01 3.47 21.12
C THR A 27 -7.04 2.52 21.83
N ALA A 28 -7.50 1.35 22.26
CA ALA A 28 -6.68 0.39 22.99
C ALA A 28 -5.53 -0.16 22.16
N PHE A 29 -5.80 -0.63 20.93
CA PHE A 29 -4.82 -1.33 20.11
C PHE A 29 -4.14 -0.43 19.07
N GLY A 30 -4.81 0.61 18.57
CA GLY A 30 -4.31 1.52 17.53
C GLY A 30 -3.75 2.86 18.02
N SER A 31 -4.05 3.27 19.26
CA SER A 31 -3.88 4.62 19.81
C SER A 31 -4.85 5.66 19.26
N SER A 32 -5.26 6.60 20.11
CA SER A 32 -6.09 7.75 19.72
C SER A 32 -5.38 9.04 20.07
N TYR A 33 -5.28 9.95 19.11
CA TYR A 33 -4.98 11.35 19.38
C TYR A 33 -6.18 11.99 20.07
N VAL A 34 -5.94 12.73 21.15
CA VAL A 34 -7.02 13.38 21.92
C VAL A 34 -6.95 14.90 21.77
N ASN A 35 -5.79 15.47 22.05
CA ASN A 35 -5.57 16.92 22.00
C ASN A 35 -4.07 17.22 22.02
N ASP A 36 -3.75 18.51 22.09
CA ASP A 36 -2.39 19.00 22.26
C ASP A 36 -2.20 19.59 23.66
N PHE A 37 -0.95 19.56 24.14
CA PHE A 37 -0.54 20.20 25.39
C PHE A 37 0.76 20.98 25.21
N LEU A 38 0.98 22.00 26.04
CA LEU A 38 2.21 22.78 26.04
C LEU A 38 3.26 22.10 26.93
N ASN A 39 4.38 21.71 26.34
CA ASN A 39 5.52 21.14 27.04
C ASN A 39 6.77 21.98 26.77
N GLN A 40 7.26 22.70 27.78
CA GLN A 40 8.47 23.52 27.69
C GLN A 40 8.44 24.51 26.50
N GLY A 41 7.32 25.22 26.34
CA GLY A 41 7.14 26.18 25.25
C GLY A 41 6.85 25.58 23.87
N ARG A 42 6.75 24.24 23.76
CA ARG A 42 6.42 23.56 22.50
C ARG A 42 5.10 22.81 22.62
N VAL A 43 4.21 23.01 21.65
CA VAL A 43 2.98 22.25 21.53
C VAL A 43 3.33 20.80 21.15
N LYS A 44 2.82 19.84 21.92
CA LYS A 44 3.00 18.41 21.70
C LYS A 44 1.65 17.70 21.71
N LYS A 45 1.56 16.61 20.96
CA LYS A 45 0.35 15.78 20.86
C LYS A 45 0.19 14.88 22.09
N VAL A 46 -1.05 14.71 22.53
CA VAL A 46 -1.46 13.72 23.53
C VAL A 46 -2.10 12.54 22.83
N TYR A 47 -1.58 11.35 23.13
CA TYR A 47 -2.13 10.09 22.66
C TYR A 47 -2.56 9.23 23.85
N VAL A 48 -3.68 8.54 23.70
CA VAL A 48 -4.16 7.53 24.63
C VAL A 48 -4.05 6.17 23.96
N GLN A 49 -3.49 5.21 24.67
CA GLN A 49 -3.34 3.83 24.22
C GLN A 49 -3.34 2.90 25.42
N ALA A 50 -3.70 1.63 25.21
CA ALA A 50 -3.48 0.60 26.21
C ALA A 50 -1.99 0.41 26.53
N GLY A 51 -1.70 0.14 27.81
CA GLY A 51 -0.38 -0.30 28.24
C GLY A 51 0.02 -1.62 27.56
N THR A 52 1.33 -1.82 27.34
CA THR A 52 1.88 -2.97 26.62
C THR A 52 1.30 -4.32 27.04
N PRO A 53 1.19 -4.68 28.34
CA PRO A 53 0.69 -6.00 28.75
C PRO A 53 -0.75 -6.31 28.33
N PHE A 54 -1.52 -5.30 27.96
CA PHE A 54 -2.95 -5.39 27.65
C PHE A 54 -3.26 -5.33 26.15
N ARG A 55 -2.23 -5.37 25.28
CA ARG A 55 -2.39 -5.27 23.81
C ARG A 55 -1.36 -6.02 22.96
N MET A 56 -0.56 -6.91 23.54
CA MET A 56 0.48 -7.64 22.78
C MET A 56 -0.03 -8.96 22.21
N LEU A 57 -0.94 -9.62 22.91
CA LEU A 57 -1.41 -10.95 22.57
C LEU A 57 -2.88 -10.93 22.12
N PRO A 58 -3.29 -11.85 21.23
CA PRO A 58 -4.69 -12.03 20.84
C PRO A 58 -5.65 -12.10 22.04
N ASP A 59 -5.28 -12.84 23.09
CA ASP A 59 -6.12 -13.06 24.27
C ASP A 59 -6.32 -11.78 25.11
N ASN A 60 -5.48 -10.77 24.93
CA ASN A 60 -5.67 -9.50 25.64
C ASN A 60 -6.98 -8.81 25.26
N ILE A 61 -7.56 -9.11 24.09
CA ILE A 61 -8.86 -8.55 23.69
C ILE A 61 -9.97 -8.90 24.68
N ASN A 62 -9.88 -10.06 25.34
CA ASN A 62 -10.87 -10.54 26.29
C ASN A 62 -10.83 -9.79 27.64
N GLN A 63 -9.79 -8.98 27.86
CA GLN A 63 -9.61 -8.19 29.08
C GLN A 63 -10.29 -6.81 28.99
N TRP A 64 -10.81 -6.46 27.81
CA TRP A 64 -11.46 -5.19 27.57
C TRP A 64 -12.96 -5.28 27.80
N TYR A 65 -13.49 -4.22 28.42
CA TYR A 65 -14.90 -4.07 28.72
C TYR A 65 -15.41 -2.76 28.15
N VAL A 66 -16.64 -2.78 27.64
CA VAL A 66 -17.32 -1.59 27.11
C VAL A 66 -18.53 -1.31 27.99
N ARG A 67 -18.75 -0.04 28.33
CA ARG A 67 -19.90 0.37 29.13
C ARG A 67 -21.17 0.28 28.28
N ASN A 68 -22.23 -0.30 28.84
CA ASN A 68 -23.54 -0.32 28.20
C ASN A 68 -24.46 0.83 28.67
N ALA A 69 -25.61 0.97 28.04
CA ALA A 69 -26.62 2.00 28.35
C ALA A 69 -27.10 1.96 29.81
N SER A 70 -27.09 0.78 30.45
CA SER A 70 -27.42 0.61 31.87
C SER A 70 -26.27 0.96 32.82
N GLY A 71 -25.14 1.43 32.30
CA GLY A 71 -23.95 1.81 33.08
C GLY A 71 -23.07 0.64 33.52
N THR A 72 -23.43 -0.61 33.21
CA THR A 72 -22.66 -1.81 33.51
C THR A 72 -21.57 -2.06 32.46
N MET A 73 -20.56 -2.85 32.82
CA MET A 73 -19.42 -3.17 31.94
C MET A 73 -19.63 -4.52 31.26
N ALA A 74 -19.75 -4.54 29.94
CA ALA A 74 -19.91 -5.76 29.15
C ALA A 74 -18.54 -6.19 28.56
N PRO A 75 -18.07 -7.42 28.84
CA PRO A 75 -16.79 -7.89 28.31
C PRO A 75 -16.87 -8.07 26.79
N LEU A 76 -15.81 -7.68 26.08
CA LEU A 76 -15.73 -7.81 24.62
C LEU A 76 -15.91 -9.26 24.14
N SER A 77 -15.42 -10.23 24.92
CA SER A 77 -15.58 -11.67 24.65
C SER A 77 -17.05 -12.14 24.62
N ALA A 78 -17.98 -11.40 25.23
CA ALA A 78 -19.38 -11.78 25.22
C ALA A 78 -20.03 -11.60 23.85
N TYR A 79 -19.58 -10.65 23.04
CA TYR A 79 -20.21 -10.28 21.76
C TYR A 79 -19.22 -10.18 20.59
N SER A 80 -18.00 -10.68 20.75
CA SER A 80 -17.02 -10.79 19.66
C SER A 80 -16.38 -12.17 19.59
N SER A 81 -15.92 -12.53 18.40
CA SER A 81 -15.09 -13.71 18.14
C SER A 81 -13.84 -13.31 17.35
N THR A 82 -12.81 -14.15 17.37
CA THR A 82 -11.53 -13.86 16.73
C THR A 82 -11.10 -14.98 15.81
N GLU A 83 -10.46 -14.64 14.71
CA GLU A 83 -9.97 -15.61 13.74
C GLU A 83 -8.65 -15.15 13.11
N TRP A 84 -7.83 -16.12 12.70
CA TRP A 84 -6.65 -15.86 11.89
C TRP A 84 -7.01 -15.93 10.42
N THR A 85 -6.64 -14.89 9.68
CA THR A 85 -6.90 -14.80 8.24
C THR A 85 -5.67 -14.31 7.47
N TYR A 86 -5.64 -14.54 6.17
CA TYR A 86 -4.64 -13.97 5.28
C TYR A 86 -5.08 -12.61 4.78
N GLY A 87 -4.16 -11.66 4.70
CA GLY A 87 -4.41 -10.32 4.19
C GLY A 87 -3.10 -9.67 3.79
N SER A 88 -3.12 -8.83 2.75
CA SER A 88 -1.90 -8.15 2.31
C SER A 88 -1.55 -7.02 3.28
N PRO A 89 -0.31 -6.96 3.80
CA PRO A 89 0.14 -5.82 4.60
C PRO A 89 0.34 -4.55 3.76
N ARG A 90 0.42 -4.68 2.43
CA ARG A 90 0.60 -3.57 1.49
C ARG A 90 -0.23 -3.81 0.23
N LEU A 91 -1.16 -2.89 -0.04
CA LEU A 91 -1.92 -2.89 -1.29
C LEU A 91 -1.32 -1.84 -2.21
N GLU A 92 -0.84 -2.26 -3.36
CA GLU A 92 -0.27 -1.38 -4.37
C GLU A 92 -1.33 -1.05 -5.43
N ARG A 93 -1.26 0.17 -5.95
CA ARG A 93 -2.12 0.63 -7.04
C ARG A 93 -1.27 1.38 -8.06
N TYR A 94 -1.56 1.15 -9.33
CA TYR A 94 -0.95 1.84 -10.46
C TYR A 94 -2.06 2.43 -11.32
N ASN A 95 -1.98 3.74 -11.59
CA ASN A 95 -3.04 4.51 -12.28
C ASN A 95 -4.45 4.29 -11.71
N GLY A 96 -4.56 4.13 -10.39
CA GLY A 96 -5.84 3.93 -9.70
C GLY A 96 -6.37 2.48 -9.72
N ILE A 97 -5.71 1.55 -10.41
CA ILE A 97 -6.11 0.13 -10.48
C ILE A 97 -5.23 -0.68 -9.52
N PRO A 98 -5.77 -1.70 -8.80
CA PRO A 98 -4.97 -2.62 -8.00
C PRO A 98 -3.86 -3.25 -8.85
N SER A 99 -2.63 -3.18 -8.37
CA SER A 99 -1.45 -3.63 -9.11
C SER A 99 -0.48 -4.32 -8.18
N MET A 100 0.50 -4.99 -8.77
CA MET A 100 1.67 -5.52 -8.07
C MET A 100 2.91 -5.14 -8.86
N GLU A 101 3.88 -4.53 -8.19
CA GLU A 101 5.16 -4.20 -8.83
C GLU A 101 6.02 -5.47 -9.00
N ILE A 102 6.53 -5.67 -10.22
CA ILE A 102 7.49 -6.74 -10.53
C ILE A 102 8.77 -6.07 -11.02
N LEU A 103 9.87 -6.33 -10.32
CA LEU A 103 11.20 -5.88 -10.69
C LEU A 103 12.00 -7.05 -11.25
N GLY A 104 12.79 -6.77 -12.28
CA GLY A 104 13.66 -7.75 -12.92
C GLY A 104 14.64 -7.07 -13.86
N GLU A 105 15.65 -7.82 -14.25
CA GLU A 105 16.69 -7.38 -15.19
C GLU A 105 16.86 -8.40 -16.32
N ALA A 106 17.43 -7.96 -17.44
CA ALA A 106 17.74 -8.86 -18.53
C ALA A 106 18.87 -9.83 -18.13
N ALA A 107 18.76 -11.09 -18.56
CA ALA A 107 19.84 -12.05 -18.40
C ALA A 107 21.11 -11.59 -19.13
N ALA A 108 22.28 -12.01 -18.65
CA ALA A 108 23.56 -11.66 -19.25
C ALA A 108 23.59 -11.97 -20.76
N GLY A 109 24.00 -11.01 -21.58
CA GLY A 109 24.04 -11.12 -23.04
C GLY A 109 22.69 -10.92 -23.75
N LYS A 110 21.63 -10.54 -23.04
CA LYS A 110 20.33 -10.14 -23.62
C LYS A 110 20.07 -8.66 -23.42
N SER A 111 19.33 -8.06 -24.34
CA SER A 111 18.92 -6.67 -24.21
C SER A 111 17.75 -6.53 -23.24
N THR A 112 17.64 -5.37 -22.61
CA THR A 112 16.49 -4.98 -21.78
C THR A 112 15.19 -4.98 -22.60
N GLY A 113 15.23 -4.58 -23.87
CA GLY A 113 14.09 -4.70 -24.80
C GLY A 113 13.62 -6.15 -25.02
N ASP A 114 14.55 -7.12 -25.15
CA ASP A 114 14.19 -8.54 -25.27
C ASP A 114 13.51 -9.04 -24.00
N ALA A 115 14.01 -8.64 -22.82
CA ALA A 115 13.42 -8.99 -21.54
C ALA A 115 12.02 -8.39 -21.37
N MET A 116 11.84 -7.12 -21.76
CA MET A 116 10.53 -6.45 -21.76
C MET A 116 9.53 -7.17 -22.67
N LYS A 117 9.94 -7.55 -23.88
CA LYS A 117 9.09 -8.29 -24.81
C LYS A 117 8.69 -9.66 -24.24
N PHE A 118 9.67 -10.39 -23.69
CA PHE A 118 9.41 -11.69 -23.07
C PHE A 118 8.42 -11.59 -21.91
N MET A 119 8.54 -10.56 -21.06
CA MET A 119 7.60 -10.31 -19.98
C MET A 119 6.18 -9.99 -20.50
N ALA A 120 6.05 -9.21 -21.57
CA ALA A 120 4.76 -8.95 -22.21
C ALA A 120 4.13 -10.25 -22.75
N ASP A 121 4.93 -11.13 -23.36
CA ASP A 121 4.48 -12.45 -23.86
C ASP A 121 4.04 -13.38 -22.72
N LEU A 122 4.64 -13.27 -21.53
CA LEU A 122 4.20 -14.02 -20.34
C LEU A 122 2.87 -13.49 -19.81
N VAL A 123 2.71 -12.17 -19.72
CA VAL A 123 1.45 -11.57 -19.26
C VAL A 123 0.29 -11.91 -20.19
N ALA A 124 0.54 -12.00 -21.51
CA ALA A 124 -0.47 -12.41 -22.48
C ALA A 124 -1.04 -13.83 -22.24
N LYS A 125 -0.36 -14.68 -21.46
CA LYS A 125 -0.82 -16.02 -21.07
C LYS A 125 -1.61 -16.05 -19.76
N LEU A 126 -1.71 -14.92 -19.05
CA LEU A 126 -2.45 -14.83 -17.80
C LEU A 126 -3.97 -14.80 -18.07
N PRO A 127 -4.79 -15.07 -17.04
CA PRO A 127 -6.24 -15.00 -17.16
C PRO A 127 -6.73 -13.64 -17.68
N ALA A 128 -7.84 -13.66 -18.42
CA ALA A 128 -8.48 -12.43 -18.89
C ALA A 128 -8.77 -11.47 -17.72
N GLY A 129 -8.50 -10.18 -17.94
CA GLY A 129 -8.64 -9.14 -16.92
C GLY A 129 -7.33 -8.76 -16.23
N VAL A 130 -6.23 -9.50 -16.45
CA VAL A 130 -4.89 -9.09 -16.02
C VAL A 130 -4.22 -8.28 -17.14
N GLY A 131 -3.95 -7.01 -16.86
CA GLY A 131 -3.16 -6.14 -17.73
C GLY A 131 -1.75 -5.90 -17.18
N TYR A 132 -0.93 -5.21 -17.96
CA TYR A 132 0.37 -4.71 -17.52
C TYR A 132 0.57 -3.27 -17.97
N SER A 133 1.46 -2.57 -17.28
CA SER A 133 2.00 -1.28 -17.71
C SER A 133 3.46 -1.18 -17.31
N TRP A 134 4.27 -0.61 -18.18
CA TRP A 134 5.64 -0.25 -17.84
C TRP A 134 5.65 1.04 -17.03
N THR A 135 6.56 1.14 -16.06
CA THR A 135 6.76 2.33 -15.23
C THR A 135 8.25 2.66 -15.12
N GLY A 136 8.58 3.88 -14.69
CA GLY A 136 9.95 4.31 -14.46
C GLY A 136 10.87 4.17 -15.69
N LEU A 137 12.00 3.50 -15.49
CA LEU A 137 13.03 3.30 -16.52
C LEU A 137 12.50 2.51 -17.73
N SER A 138 11.73 1.45 -17.48
CA SER A 138 11.15 0.63 -18.58
C SER A 138 10.14 1.43 -19.41
N TYR A 139 9.40 2.36 -18.80
CA TYR A 139 8.51 3.25 -19.56
C TYR A 139 9.30 4.20 -20.47
N GLN A 140 10.39 4.78 -19.96
CA GLN A 140 11.28 5.63 -20.76
C GLN A 140 11.95 4.84 -21.88
N GLU A 141 12.40 3.61 -21.61
CA GLU A 141 12.97 2.72 -22.61
C GLU A 141 11.95 2.38 -23.71
N ALA A 142 10.70 2.06 -23.34
CA ALA A 142 9.64 1.82 -24.30
C ALA A 142 9.37 3.03 -25.21
N LEU A 143 9.44 4.26 -24.68
CA LEU A 143 9.26 5.48 -25.48
C LEU A 143 10.48 5.85 -26.34
N SER A 144 11.70 5.63 -25.81
CA SER A 144 12.95 6.09 -26.44
C SER A 144 13.59 5.07 -27.39
N SER A 145 13.21 3.79 -27.29
CA SER A 145 13.75 2.68 -28.09
C SER A 145 13.73 2.94 -29.61
N ASN A 146 12.82 3.77 -30.11
CA ASN A 146 12.65 4.01 -31.55
C ASN A 146 13.29 5.31 -32.10
N GLN A 147 13.99 6.10 -31.28
CA GLN A 147 14.51 7.41 -31.72
C GLN A 147 16.00 7.40 -32.09
N ALA A 148 16.79 6.47 -31.54
CA ALA A 148 18.22 6.41 -31.76
C ALA A 148 18.61 6.21 -33.24
N PRO A 149 17.99 5.29 -34.02
CA PRO A 149 18.34 5.09 -35.42
C PRO A 149 18.06 6.31 -36.30
N ALA A 150 16.97 7.02 -36.03
CA ALA A 150 16.61 8.25 -36.76
C ALA A 150 17.60 9.39 -36.50
N LEU A 151 18.07 9.54 -35.26
CA LEU A 151 19.11 10.52 -34.92
C LEU A 151 20.44 10.19 -35.57
N TYR A 152 20.84 8.91 -35.61
CA TYR A 152 22.02 8.48 -36.36
C TYR A 152 21.88 8.74 -37.86
N ALA A 153 20.72 8.46 -38.45
CA ALA A 153 20.46 8.76 -39.85
C ALA A 153 20.62 10.26 -40.15
N ILE A 154 20.01 11.14 -39.35
CA ILE A 154 20.12 12.60 -39.52
C ILE A 154 21.58 13.06 -39.34
N SER A 155 22.30 12.54 -38.34
CA SER A 155 23.71 12.91 -38.11
C SER A 155 24.65 12.47 -39.25
N LEU A 156 24.39 11.31 -39.84
CA LEU A 156 25.15 10.77 -40.97
C LEU A 156 24.86 11.54 -42.25
N THR A 157 23.59 11.85 -42.53
CA THR A 157 23.21 12.65 -43.72
C THR A 157 23.54 14.14 -43.57
N GLY A 158 23.60 14.66 -42.34
CA GLY A 158 23.91 16.06 -42.04
C GLY A 158 25.40 16.42 -42.08
N ARG A 159 26.32 15.44 -42.12
CA ARG A 159 27.78 15.65 -42.12
C ARG A 159 28.36 15.86 -43.53
N GLY A 160 27.53 16.18 -44.52
CA GLY A 160 27.88 16.22 -45.94
C GLY A 160 27.85 17.60 -46.62
N VAL A 161 27.83 18.72 -45.90
CA VAL A 161 27.95 20.05 -46.55
C VAL A 161 29.41 20.50 -46.53
N PRO A 162 30.17 20.40 -47.64
CA PRO A 162 31.53 20.92 -47.70
C PRO A 162 31.50 22.44 -47.61
N ARG A 163 32.15 23.01 -46.58
CA ARG A 163 32.44 24.45 -46.56
C ARG A 163 33.42 24.76 -47.70
N PRO A 164 33.15 25.73 -48.59
CA PRO A 164 34.11 26.12 -49.61
C PRO A 164 35.38 26.67 -48.94
N ARG A 165 36.54 26.12 -49.29
CA ARG A 165 37.85 26.67 -48.91
C ARG A 165 37.97 28.06 -49.53
N ARG A 166 37.97 29.08 -48.68
CA ARG A 166 38.40 30.43 -49.04
C ARG A 166 39.92 30.46 -48.89
N THR A 167 40.65 30.29 -49.99
CA THR A 167 42.04 30.74 -50.12
C THR A 167 42.04 32.10 -50.79
N LEU A 168 42.94 32.96 -50.32
CA LEU A 168 43.21 34.32 -50.81
C LEU A 168 43.38 34.37 -52.33
#